data_AF-A0A352B9T8-F1
#
_entry.id   AF-A0A352B9T8-F1
#
_cell.length_a   1.000
_cell.length_b   1.000
_cell.length_c   1.000
_cell.angle_alpha   90.00
_cell.angle_beta   90.00
_cell.angle_gamma   90.00
#
_symmetry.space_group_name_H-M   'P 1'
#
loop_
_entity.id
_entity.type
_entity.pdbx_description
1 polymer ?
#
loop_
_entity_poly.entity_id
_entity_poly.type
_entity_poly.pdbx_seq_one_letter_code
_entity_poly.pdbx_strand_id
1 'polypeptide(L)'
;MKRLSLLLALILASLSLVSCEYGLWEFLYHGETVQTRAENLTELNDAGTSALVSHLNSKASSGTYKFLVITDIHFGKPNKDRRDEDLYEWLDSNGSGIDFCVNLGDTADHGLPSELDNMAPLESAIKTRCTNFPAATKIYNILGNHDLYNSGWTGWKEKMYPNTSFYHFKTNGMSYYFLDSGSATLGKPQYNRLKKAFASDPLPKIVMTHYPVYADSSTVLGYFTMQNSEESSALISLFAQYNVILVLDGHTHKYFKADLGKFVEFNTPSLVDNVKWSVVTVNEAAKTASAELVAGKRAR
;
A
#
# COMPACT_ATOMS: atom_id res chain seq x y z
N MET A 1 -9.02 36.98 -36.34
CA MET A 1 -9.13 36.73 -34.88
C MET A 1 -9.57 35.31 -34.55
N LYS A 2 -10.75 34.81 -34.96
CA LYS A 2 -11.24 33.45 -34.61
C LYS A 2 -10.31 32.27 -34.98
N ARG A 3 -9.62 32.33 -36.14
CA ARG A 3 -8.68 31.27 -36.57
C ARG A 3 -7.39 31.23 -35.75
N LEU A 4 -6.91 32.38 -35.28
CA LEU A 4 -5.71 32.48 -34.45
C LEU A 4 -6.00 31.96 -33.03
N SER A 5 -7.19 32.23 -32.50
CA SER A 5 -7.66 31.71 -31.20
C SER A 5 -7.85 30.19 -31.21
N LEU A 6 -8.35 29.62 -32.31
CA LEU A 6 -8.50 28.16 -32.47
C LEU A 6 -7.12 27.47 -32.56
N LEU A 7 -6.18 28.06 -33.31
CA LEU A 7 -4.82 27.54 -33.42
C LEU A 7 -4.09 27.61 -32.07
N LEU A 8 -4.28 28.69 -31.31
CA LEU A 8 -3.69 28.84 -29.97
C LEU A 8 -4.28 27.85 -28.96
N ALA A 9 -5.60 27.59 -29.03
CA ALA A 9 -6.25 26.58 -28.20
C ALA A 9 -5.78 25.16 -28.56
N LEU A 10 -5.57 24.86 -29.84
CA LEU A 10 -5.00 23.59 -30.30
C LEU A 10 -3.53 23.44 -29.89
N ILE A 11 -2.75 24.52 -29.92
CA ILE A 11 -1.36 24.53 -29.45
C ILE A 11 -1.30 24.34 -27.94
N LEU A 12 -2.12 25.05 -27.16
CA LEU A 12 -2.19 24.88 -25.69
C LEU A 12 -2.69 23.49 -25.30
N ALA A 13 -3.70 22.96 -26.00
CA ALA A 13 -4.08 21.56 -25.86
C ALA A 13 -2.88 20.69 -26.18
N SER A 14 -2.29 20.76 -27.36
CA SER A 14 -1.11 19.95 -27.73
C SER A 14 0.07 20.07 -26.75
N LEU A 15 0.33 21.24 -26.16
CA LEU A 15 1.39 21.43 -25.17
C LEU A 15 1.05 20.80 -23.82
N SER A 16 -0.23 20.81 -23.40
CA SER A 16 -0.71 20.00 -22.27
C SER A 16 -0.74 18.49 -22.57
N LEU A 17 -0.73 18.12 -23.86
CA LEU A 17 -0.67 16.73 -24.34
C LEU A 17 0.76 16.25 -24.61
N VAL A 18 1.78 17.12 -24.47
CA VAL A 18 3.22 16.83 -24.73
C VAL A 18 4.04 16.85 -23.43
N SER A 19 3.46 17.21 -22.28
CA SER A 19 4.06 16.97 -20.95
C SER A 19 3.98 15.49 -20.54
N CYS A 20 4.24 14.60 -21.50
CA CYS A 20 3.97 13.16 -21.53
C CYS A 20 4.71 12.36 -20.46
N GLU A 21 4.16 12.32 -19.25
CA GLU A 21 4.32 11.18 -18.34
C GLU A 21 2.96 10.61 -17.90
N TYR A 22 1.85 11.21 -18.36
CA TYR A 22 0.48 10.79 -18.07
C TYR A 22 -0.28 10.69 -19.39
N GLY A 23 -0.59 9.48 -19.83
CA GLY A 23 -0.98 9.18 -21.20
C GLY A 23 -2.30 9.84 -21.65
N LEU A 24 -2.35 10.12 -22.96
CA LEU A 24 -3.53 10.60 -23.68
C LEU A 24 -4.69 9.61 -23.68
N TRP A 25 -4.37 8.32 -23.56
CA TRP A 25 -5.33 7.22 -23.63
C TRP A 25 -6.26 7.23 -22.43
N GLU A 26 -5.73 7.61 -21.26
CA GLU A 26 -6.41 7.66 -19.98
C GLU A 26 -7.48 8.75 -19.93
N PHE A 27 -7.30 9.85 -20.67
CA PHE A 27 -8.34 10.88 -20.81
C PHE A 27 -9.58 10.37 -21.55
N LEU A 28 -9.41 9.40 -22.45
CA LEU A 28 -10.47 8.88 -23.31
C LEU A 28 -10.99 7.52 -22.85
N TYR A 29 -10.19 6.75 -22.12
CA TYR A 29 -10.49 5.38 -21.74
C TYR A 29 -9.80 4.98 -20.43
N HIS A 30 -10.60 4.60 -19.44
CA HIS A 30 -10.13 3.91 -18.24
C HIS A 30 -10.60 2.45 -18.30
N GLY A 31 -9.76 1.58 -18.86
CA GLY A 31 -10.17 0.19 -19.15
C GLY A 31 -10.44 -0.67 -17.91
N GLU A 32 -9.70 -0.42 -16.82
CA GLU A 32 -9.71 -1.30 -15.66
C GLU A 32 -10.11 -0.52 -14.41
N THR A 33 -11.38 -0.64 -14.04
CA THR A 33 -11.95 0.01 -12.86
C THR A 33 -11.65 -0.79 -11.60
N VAL A 34 -11.78 -0.19 -10.41
CA VAL A 34 -11.65 -0.95 -9.16
C VAL A 34 -12.59 -2.16 -9.09
N GLN A 35 -13.74 -2.11 -9.79
CA GLN A 35 -14.69 -3.22 -9.82
C GLN A 35 -14.14 -4.46 -10.54
N THR A 36 -13.31 -4.28 -11.57
CA THR A 36 -12.69 -5.39 -12.32
C THR A 36 -11.40 -5.85 -11.64
N ARG A 37 -10.57 -4.92 -11.17
CA ARG A 37 -9.28 -5.23 -10.51
C ARG A 37 -9.47 -5.96 -9.17
N ALA A 38 -10.43 -5.52 -8.37
CA ALA A 38 -10.75 -6.07 -7.06
C ALA A 38 -12.05 -6.89 -7.07
N GLU A 39 -12.33 -7.56 -8.20
CA GLU A 39 -13.53 -8.37 -8.33
C GLU A 39 -13.55 -9.52 -7.32
N ASN A 40 -12.40 -10.13 -7.02
CA ASN A 40 -12.31 -11.30 -6.16
C ASN A 40 -11.37 -11.04 -4.97
N LEU A 41 -11.81 -11.44 -3.78
CA LEU A 41 -10.94 -11.50 -2.61
C LEU A 41 -10.13 -12.79 -2.70
N THR A 42 -8.83 -12.67 -2.96
CA THR A 42 -7.93 -13.82 -3.08
C THR A 42 -7.35 -14.21 -1.72
N GLU A 43 -7.52 -15.47 -1.31
CA GLU A 43 -6.74 -16.02 -0.20
C GLU A 43 -5.35 -16.44 -0.71
N LEU A 44 -4.29 -15.87 -0.13
CA LEU A 44 -2.92 -16.24 -0.47
C LEU A 44 -2.51 -17.49 0.31
N ASN A 45 -2.20 -18.54 -0.43
CA ASN A 45 -1.75 -19.84 0.09
C ASN A 45 -0.64 -20.46 -0.77
N ASP A 46 0.02 -19.65 -1.60
CA ASP A 46 1.20 -20.09 -2.35
C ASP A 46 2.35 -20.48 -1.41
N ALA A 47 3.39 -21.13 -1.94
CA ALA A 47 4.50 -21.63 -1.13
C ALA A 47 5.21 -20.55 -0.30
N GLY A 48 5.34 -19.32 -0.82
CA GLY A 48 5.96 -18.20 -0.13
C GLY A 48 5.12 -17.70 1.03
N THR A 49 3.80 -17.55 0.84
CA THR A 49 2.89 -17.18 1.92
C THR A 49 2.71 -18.30 2.95
N SER A 50 2.64 -19.56 2.51
CA SER A 50 2.53 -20.70 3.43
C SER A 50 3.77 -20.84 4.32
N ALA A 51 4.97 -20.60 3.76
CA ALA A 51 6.21 -20.54 4.53
C ALA A 51 6.20 -19.40 5.55
N LEU A 52 5.74 -18.20 5.14
CA LEU A 52 5.57 -17.08 6.07
C LEU A 52 4.61 -17.41 7.20
N VAL A 53 3.39 -17.88 6.89
CA VAL A 53 2.37 -18.20 7.89
C VAL A 53 2.89 -19.24 8.89
N SER A 54 3.61 -20.27 8.42
CA SER A 54 4.22 -21.27 9.29
C SER A 54 5.27 -20.65 10.23
N HIS A 55 6.12 -19.77 9.69
CA HIS A 55 7.11 -19.02 10.46
C HIS A 55 6.46 -18.11 11.51
N LEU A 56 5.45 -17.32 11.12
CA LEU A 56 4.73 -16.42 12.04
C LEU A 56 4.01 -17.19 13.14
N ASN A 57 3.36 -18.32 12.82
CA ASN A 57 2.71 -19.17 13.82
C ASN A 57 3.71 -19.73 14.84
N SER A 58 4.93 -20.06 14.42
CA SER A 58 5.99 -20.53 15.32
C SER A 58 6.47 -19.42 16.27
N LYS A 59 6.53 -18.18 15.80
CA LYS A 59 6.89 -17.00 16.60
C LYS A 59 5.76 -16.53 17.52
N ALA A 60 4.53 -16.55 17.05
CA ALA A 60 3.35 -16.19 17.83
C ALA A 60 3.23 -17.04 19.11
N SER A 61 3.66 -18.31 19.03
CA SER A 61 3.70 -19.22 20.18
C SER A 61 4.76 -18.85 21.23
N SER A 62 5.76 -18.04 20.86
CA SER A 62 6.92 -17.69 21.69
C SER A 62 7.06 -16.19 21.97
N GLY A 63 6.22 -15.32 21.39
CA GLY A 63 6.25 -13.88 21.63
C GLY A 63 5.63 -13.04 20.53
N THR A 64 6.43 -12.12 19.97
CA THR A 64 6.01 -11.17 18.95
C THR A 64 6.80 -11.36 17.66
N TYR A 65 6.24 -10.91 16.55
CA TYR A 65 6.96 -10.77 15.28
C TYR A 65 6.77 -9.35 14.75
N LYS A 66 7.66 -8.95 13.83
CA LYS A 66 7.63 -7.61 13.26
C LYS A 66 7.64 -7.65 11.75
N PHE A 67 6.98 -6.70 11.12
CA PHE A 67 7.10 -6.51 9.68
C PHE A 67 7.38 -5.06 9.34
N LEU A 68 8.14 -4.91 8.25
CA LEU A 68 8.47 -3.62 7.67
C LEU A 68 7.30 -3.15 6.80
N VAL A 69 7.00 -1.85 6.86
CA VAL A 69 6.03 -1.18 6.02
C VAL A 69 6.73 -0.05 5.30
N ILE A 70 6.74 -0.12 3.97
CA ILE A 70 7.19 0.94 3.06
C ILE A 70 6.02 1.38 2.17
N THR A 71 6.12 2.54 1.57
CA THR A 71 5.08 3.09 0.67
C THR A 71 5.66 4.25 -0.14
N ASP A 72 4.98 4.60 -1.23
CA ASP A 72 5.27 5.79 -2.02
C ASP A 72 6.75 5.81 -2.43
N ILE A 73 7.16 4.68 -3.02
CA ILE A 73 8.51 4.41 -3.50
C ILE A 73 8.75 5.18 -4.81
N HIS A 74 7.70 5.40 -5.61
CA HIS A 74 7.72 6.28 -6.79
C HIS A 74 8.94 6.06 -7.69
N PHE A 75 9.19 4.81 -8.11
CA PHE A 75 10.22 4.53 -9.10
C PHE A 75 9.91 5.29 -10.39
N GLY A 76 10.93 5.97 -10.94
CA GLY A 76 10.78 6.82 -12.13
C GLY A 76 10.63 8.31 -11.83
N LYS A 77 10.41 8.70 -10.56
CA LYS A 77 10.26 10.11 -10.17
C LYS A 77 11.50 10.95 -10.50
N PRO A 78 11.38 11.99 -11.35
CA PRO A 78 12.51 12.83 -11.74
C PRO A 78 12.97 13.71 -10.57
N ASN A 79 14.27 14.04 -10.54
CA ASN A 79 14.87 15.03 -9.65
C ASN A 79 14.76 14.76 -8.13
N LYS A 80 14.65 13.49 -7.71
CA LYS A 80 14.82 13.11 -6.30
C LYS A 80 16.01 12.19 -6.09
N ASP A 81 16.88 12.58 -5.16
CA ASP A 81 17.90 11.71 -4.60
C ASP A 81 17.21 10.59 -3.81
N ARG A 82 16.85 9.48 -4.46
CA ARG A 82 16.35 8.29 -3.76
C ARG A 82 17.39 7.87 -2.71
N ARG A 83 16.95 7.73 -1.45
CA ARG A 83 17.83 7.47 -0.29
C ARG A 83 17.62 6.10 0.33
N ASP A 84 17.45 5.08 -0.49
CA ASP A 84 17.23 3.72 -0.01
C ASP A 84 18.38 3.21 0.87
N GLU A 85 19.59 3.74 0.70
CA GLU A 85 20.72 3.46 1.60
C GLU A 85 20.42 3.78 3.07
N ASP A 86 19.59 4.79 3.38
CA ASP A 86 19.18 5.05 4.77
C ASP A 86 18.36 3.89 5.35
N LEU A 87 17.47 3.31 4.54
CA LEU A 87 16.71 2.12 4.92
C LEU A 87 17.64 0.92 5.06
N TYR A 88 18.58 0.75 4.13
CA TYR A 88 19.54 -0.36 4.15
C TYR A 88 20.45 -0.31 5.38
N GLU A 89 21.04 0.85 5.69
CA GLU A 89 21.86 1.03 6.89
C GLU A 89 21.07 0.74 8.17
N TRP A 90 19.80 1.14 8.23
CA TRP A 90 18.94 0.82 9.36
C TRP A 90 18.65 -0.69 9.44
N LEU A 91 18.38 -1.34 8.30
CA LEU A 91 18.17 -2.79 8.22
C LEU A 91 19.42 -3.59 8.55
N ASP A 92 20.62 -3.10 8.26
CA ASP A 92 21.86 -3.76 8.68
C ASP A 92 21.95 -3.91 10.21
N SER A 93 21.33 -2.98 10.95
CA SER A 93 21.30 -3.00 12.43
C SER A 93 20.03 -3.61 13.02
N ASN A 94 18.90 -3.60 12.29
CA ASN A 94 17.58 -3.95 12.84
C ASN A 94 16.85 -5.06 12.07
N GLY A 95 17.35 -5.43 10.88
CA GLY A 95 16.70 -6.35 9.95
C GLY A 95 16.55 -7.77 10.49
N SER A 96 17.43 -8.21 11.39
CA SER A 96 17.30 -9.50 12.07
C SER A 96 16.03 -9.62 12.94
N GLY A 97 15.31 -8.52 13.18
CA GLY A 97 14.02 -8.49 13.85
C GLY A 97 12.80 -8.48 12.91
N ILE A 98 12.99 -8.36 11.60
CA ILE A 98 11.92 -8.20 10.60
C ILE A 98 11.62 -9.53 9.91
N ASP A 99 10.35 -9.92 9.93
CA ASP A 99 9.85 -11.23 9.46
C ASP A 99 9.26 -11.20 8.05
N PHE A 100 8.75 -10.05 7.60
CA PHE A 100 8.33 -9.80 6.22
C PHE A 100 8.22 -8.30 5.96
N CYS A 101 7.88 -7.93 4.73
CA CYS A 101 7.70 -6.54 4.33
C CYS A 101 6.42 -6.35 3.51
N VAL A 102 5.76 -5.23 3.72
CA VAL A 102 4.59 -4.76 2.98
C VAL A 102 4.94 -3.44 2.31
N ASN A 103 4.52 -3.29 1.06
CA ASN A 103 4.54 -2.03 0.32
C ASN A 103 3.10 -1.54 0.15
N LEU A 104 2.78 -0.34 0.66
CA LEU A 104 1.44 0.22 0.65
C LEU A 104 1.07 0.95 -0.65
N GLY A 105 1.79 0.71 -1.74
CA GLY A 105 1.46 1.21 -3.08
C GLY A 105 2.25 2.45 -3.48
N ASP A 106 1.92 2.98 -4.66
CA ASP A 106 2.70 4.01 -5.36
C ASP A 106 4.15 3.55 -5.53
N THR A 107 4.26 2.38 -6.16
CA THR A 107 5.54 1.72 -6.45
C THR A 107 6.21 2.38 -7.65
N ALA A 108 5.43 2.59 -8.72
CA ALA A 108 5.81 3.35 -9.90
C ALA A 108 5.29 4.79 -9.75
N ASP A 109 6.05 5.79 -10.20
CA ASP A 109 5.61 7.20 -10.23
C ASP A 109 4.66 7.45 -11.40
N HIS A 110 4.80 6.70 -12.50
CA HIS A 110 4.02 6.88 -13.73
C HIS A 110 3.27 5.61 -14.15
N GLY A 111 3.26 4.56 -13.32
CA GLY A 111 2.60 3.30 -13.65
C GLY A 111 3.26 2.55 -14.82
N LEU A 112 4.51 2.88 -15.17
CA LEU A 112 5.21 2.24 -16.28
C LEU A 112 5.81 0.89 -15.84
N PRO A 113 5.69 -0.18 -16.65
CA PRO A 113 6.29 -1.47 -16.31
C PRO A 113 7.80 -1.44 -16.06
N SER A 114 8.53 -0.52 -16.70
CA SER A 114 9.98 -0.34 -16.50
C SER A 114 10.33 0.25 -15.13
N GLU A 115 9.42 1.01 -14.53
CA GLU A 115 9.61 1.56 -13.19
C GLU A 115 9.50 0.45 -12.14
N LEU A 116 8.51 -0.42 -12.31
CA LEU A 116 8.26 -1.57 -11.46
C LEU A 116 9.41 -2.60 -11.46
N ASP A 117 10.24 -2.66 -12.51
CA ASP A 117 11.43 -3.53 -12.54
C ASP A 117 12.43 -3.19 -11.43
N ASN A 118 12.41 -1.97 -10.89
CA ASN A 118 13.25 -1.55 -9.78
C ASN A 118 12.81 -2.13 -8.43
N MET A 119 11.65 -2.78 -8.36
CA MET A 119 11.19 -3.46 -7.14
C MET A 119 12.04 -4.70 -6.82
N ALA A 120 12.49 -5.44 -7.83
CA ALA A 120 13.31 -6.64 -7.63
C ALA A 120 14.65 -6.37 -6.91
N PRO A 121 15.46 -5.37 -7.30
CA PRO A 121 16.68 -5.05 -6.56
C PRO A 121 16.40 -4.51 -5.14
N LEU A 122 15.33 -3.73 -4.95
CA LEU A 122 14.93 -3.27 -3.61
C LEU A 122 14.53 -4.45 -2.72
N GLU A 123 13.70 -5.37 -3.23
CA GLU A 123 13.30 -6.60 -2.53
C GLU A 123 14.53 -7.43 -2.15
N SER A 124 15.46 -7.64 -3.09
CA SER A 124 16.69 -8.38 -2.82
C SER A 124 17.50 -7.71 -1.70
N ALA A 125 17.66 -6.39 -1.73
CA ALA A 125 18.40 -5.65 -0.73
C ALA A 125 17.77 -5.73 0.68
N ILE A 126 16.44 -5.69 0.77
CA ILE A 126 15.70 -5.87 2.03
C ILE A 126 15.87 -7.31 2.53
N LYS A 127 15.63 -8.31 1.68
CA LYS A 127 15.69 -9.73 2.07
C LYS A 127 17.08 -10.17 2.51
N THR A 128 18.14 -9.66 1.90
CA THR A 128 19.52 -9.94 2.34
C THR A 128 19.79 -9.44 3.76
N ARG A 129 19.12 -8.38 4.20
CA ARG A 129 19.31 -7.77 5.53
C ARG A 129 18.33 -8.27 6.58
N CYS A 130 17.18 -8.78 6.16
CA CYS A 130 16.16 -9.33 7.03
C CYS A 130 16.32 -10.85 7.19
N THR A 131 17.19 -11.31 8.08
CA THR A 131 17.52 -12.74 8.21
C THR A 131 16.37 -13.64 8.68
N ASN A 132 15.31 -13.06 9.28
CA ASN A 132 14.10 -13.81 9.65
C ASN A 132 13.08 -13.90 8.50
N PHE A 133 13.29 -13.18 7.41
CA PHE A 133 12.40 -13.16 6.26
C PHE A 133 12.55 -14.49 5.50
N PRO A 134 11.51 -15.36 5.46
CA PRO A 134 11.65 -16.65 4.81
C PRO A 134 12.02 -16.48 3.34
N ALA A 135 12.98 -17.26 2.85
CA ALA A 135 13.59 -17.05 1.54
C ALA A 135 12.58 -17.04 0.37
N ALA A 136 11.52 -17.85 0.47
CA ALA A 136 10.47 -17.97 -0.54
C ALA A 136 9.43 -16.84 -0.48
N THR A 137 9.38 -16.06 0.60
CA THR A 137 8.40 -14.98 0.79
C THR A 137 8.86 -13.73 0.03
N LYS A 138 7.93 -13.06 -0.64
CA LYS A 138 8.16 -11.81 -1.39
C LYS A 138 7.62 -10.60 -0.61
N ILE A 139 7.86 -9.40 -1.09
CA ILE A 139 7.19 -8.20 -0.55
C ILE A 139 5.73 -8.22 -0.97
N TYR A 140 4.82 -8.05 -0.01
CA TYR A 140 3.38 -7.94 -0.27
C TYR A 140 3.05 -6.53 -0.73
N ASN A 141 2.65 -6.37 -1.99
CA ASN A 141 2.35 -5.06 -2.57
C ASN A 141 0.85 -4.85 -2.67
N ILE A 142 0.40 -3.64 -2.35
CA ILE A 142 -0.92 -3.14 -2.74
C ILE A 142 -0.78 -2.09 -3.82
N LEU A 143 -1.90 -1.80 -4.47
CA LEU A 143 -1.97 -0.88 -5.59
C LEU A 143 -2.18 0.55 -5.10
N GLY A 144 -1.31 1.48 -5.50
CA GLY A 144 -1.52 2.93 -5.36
C GLY A 144 -2.13 3.57 -6.60
N ASN A 145 -2.40 4.88 -6.55
CA ASN A 145 -2.94 5.59 -7.71
C ASN A 145 -1.88 5.83 -8.79
N HIS A 146 -0.62 6.05 -8.42
CA HIS A 146 0.45 6.25 -9.40
C HIS A 146 0.73 4.97 -10.20
N ASP A 147 0.56 3.81 -9.56
CA ASP A 147 0.67 2.50 -10.21
C ASP A 147 -0.38 2.30 -11.34
N LEU A 148 -1.47 3.06 -11.32
CA LEU A 148 -2.57 2.98 -12.30
C LEU A 148 -2.41 3.93 -13.48
N TYR A 149 -1.48 4.87 -13.42
CA TYR A 149 -1.21 5.78 -14.53
C TYR A 149 -0.71 5.00 -15.76
N ASN A 150 -0.92 5.58 -16.95
CA ASN A 150 -0.55 4.96 -18.22
C ASN A 150 -1.11 3.53 -18.40
N SER A 151 -2.33 3.29 -17.89
CA SER A 151 -2.98 1.98 -17.89
C SER A 151 -2.12 0.91 -17.20
N GLY A 152 -1.39 1.32 -16.16
CA GLY A 152 -0.33 0.56 -15.49
C GLY A 152 -0.81 -0.72 -14.80
N TRP A 153 -2.12 -0.89 -14.58
CA TRP A 153 -2.68 -2.08 -13.93
C TRP A 153 -2.14 -3.40 -14.48
N THR A 154 -2.11 -3.59 -15.81
CA THR A 154 -1.66 -4.85 -16.39
C THR A 154 -0.20 -5.13 -16.04
N GLY A 155 0.66 -4.11 -16.16
CA GLY A 155 2.08 -4.21 -15.80
C GLY A 155 2.28 -4.42 -14.30
N TRP A 156 1.52 -3.71 -13.48
CA TRP A 156 1.53 -3.87 -12.03
C TRP A 156 1.13 -5.28 -11.62
N LYS A 157 0.01 -5.78 -12.15
CA LYS A 157 -0.49 -7.13 -11.88
C LYS A 157 0.50 -8.19 -12.30
N GLU A 158 1.20 -8.03 -13.42
CA GLU A 158 2.20 -8.99 -13.89
C GLU A 158 3.45 -9.00 -13.01
N LYS A 159 3.94 -7.82 -12.61
CA LYS A 159 5.27 -7.68 -11.98
C LYS A 159 5.24 -7.70 -10.46
N MET A 160 4.19 -7.16 -9.84
CA MET A 160 4.11 -7.00 -8.39
C MET A 160 3.44 -8.21 -7.75
N TYR A 161 4.15 -8.86 -6.83
CA TYR A 161 3.54 -9.89 -5.98
C TYR A 161 2.50 -9.25 -5.05
N PRO A 162 1.29 -9.83 -4.89
CA PRO A 162 0.87 -11.19 -5.26
C PRO A 162 0.12 -11.34 -6.59
N ASN A 163 0.28 -10.41 -7.53
CA ASN A 163 -0.41 -10.41 -8.83
C ASN A 163 -1.94 -10.24 -8.73
N THR A 164 -2.40 -9.68 -7.61
CA THR A 164 -3.79 -9.28 -7.33
C THR A 164 -3.77 -8.10 -6.35
N SER A 165 -4.71 -7.17 -6.44
CA SER A 165 -4.79 -5.98 -5.59
C SER A 165 -5.74 -6.14 -4.40
N PHE A 166 -6.52 -7.22 -4.35
CA PHE A 166 -7.48 -7.49 -3.28
C PHE A 166 -7.32 -8.91 -2.75
N TYR A 167 -6.65 -9.03 -1.60
CA TYR A 167 -6.25 -10.33 -1.09
C TYR A 167 -6.13 -10.35 0.44
N HIS A 168 -5.98 -11.56 0.98
CA HIS A 168 -5.73 -11.76 2.40
C HIS A 168 -4.91 -13.02 2.66
N PHE A 169 -4.32 -13.10 3.85
CA PHE A 169 -3.85 -14.35 4.43
C PHE A 169 -4.12 -14.34 5.93
N LYS A 170 -3.97 -15.50 6.59
CA LYS A 170 -4.24 -15.64 8.01
C LYS A 170 -3.16 -16.44 8.72
N THR A 171 -2.85 -16.04 9.93
CA THR A 171 -2.15 -16.86 10.92
C THR A 171 -3.18 -17.52 11.84
N ASN A 172 -2.74 -18.23 12.87
CA ASN A 172 -3.64 -18.84 13.84
C ASN A 172 -4.38 -17.78 14.69
N GLY A 173 -3.79 -16.60 14.88
CA GLY A 173 -4.33 -15.56 15.77
C GLY A 173 -4.62 -14.21 15.11
N MET A 174 -4.29 -14.00 13.83
CA MET A 174 -4.46 -12.72 13.14
C MET A 174 -4.83 -12.90 11.66
N SER A 175 -5.66 -11.99 11.14
CA SER A 175 -5.94 -11.90 9.71
C SER A 175 -5.36 -10.62 9.11
N TYR A 176 -4.85 -10.74 7.88
CA TYR A 176 -4.22 -9.67 7.13
C TYR A 176 -4.99 -9.42 5.85
N TYR A 177 -5.57 -8.24 5.70
CA TYR A 177 -6.39 -7.88 4.54
C TYR A 177 -5.76 -6.72 3.78
N PHE A 178 -5.66 -6.87 2.47
CA PHE A 178 -5.04 -5.91 1.57
C PHE A 178 -6.07 -5.44 0.55
N LEU A 179 -6.36 -4.14 0.56
CA LEU A 179 -7.46 -3.53 -0.19
C LEU A 179 -6.95 -2.71 -1.38
N ASP A 180 -7.64 -2.84 -2.52
CA ASP A 180 -7.41 -1.98 -3.69
C ASP A 180 -8.15 -0.66 -3.48
N SER A 181 -7.39 0.37 -3.14
CA SER A 181 -7.88 1.74 -3.00
C SER A 181 -7.25 2.69 -3.99
N GLY A 182 -6.48 2.21 -4.98
CA GLY A 182 -5.73 3.05 -5.91
C GLY A 182 -6.60 3.99 -6.77
N SER A 183 -7.93 3.80 -6.76
CA SER A 183 -8.89 4.72 -7.37
C SER A 183 -9.60 5.65 -6.37
N ALA A 184 -9.07 5.80 -5.16
CA ALA A 184 -9.66 6.55 -4.02
C ALA A 184 -11.07 6.08 -3.60
N THR A 185 -11.44 4.85 -3.97
CA THR A 185 -12.69 4.16 -3.66
C THR A 185 -12.43 2.65 -3.67
N LEU A 186 -13.12 1.88 -2.84
CA LEU A 186 -13.11 0.41 -2.96
C LEU A 186 -14.14 -0.06 -4.00
N GLY A 187 -15.19 0.72 -4.17
CA GLY A 187 -16.35 0.35 -4.96
C GLY A 187 -17.21 -0.72 -4.27
N LYS A 188 -18.49 -0.75 -4.66
CA LYS A 188 -19.49 -1.66 -4.07
C LYS A 188 -19.12 -3.14 -4.12
N PRO A 189 -18.52 -3.69 -5.21
CA PRO A 189 -18.16 -5.11 -5.26
C PRO A 189 -17.11 -5.53 -4.23
N GLN A 190 -16.05 -4.73 -4.06
CA GLN A 190 -14.98 -4.99 -3.08
C GLN A 190 -15.51 -4.82 -1.66
N TYR A 191 -16.21 -3.72 -1.38
CA TYR A 191 -16.80 -3.45 -0.06
C TYR A 191 -17.72 -4.59 0.41
N ASN A 192 -18.62 -5.06 -0.45
CA ASN A 192 -19.54 -6.14 -0.09
C ASN A 192 -18.83 -7.47 0.16
N ARG A 193 -17.75 -7.76 -0.57
CA ARG A 193 -16.95 -8.97 -0.36
C ARG A 193 -16.15 -8.87 0.93
N LEU A 194 -15.55 -7.72 1.19
CA LEU A 194 -14.85 -7.43 2.44
C LEU A 194 -15.79 -7.62 3.63
N LYS A 195 -16.99 -7.02 3.59
CA LYS A 195 -18.00 -7.17 4.64
C LYS A 195 -18.37 -8.63 4.90
N LYS A 196 -18.56 -9.43 3.84
CA LYS A 196 -18.85 -10.87 3.96
C LYS A 196 -17.69 -11.62 4.60
N ALA A 197 -16.46 -11.38 4.13
CA ALA A 197 -15.26 -12.01 4.66
C ALA A 197 -15.04 -11.66 6.14
N PHE A 198 -15.27 -10.40 6.52
CA PHE A 198 -15.17 -9.93 7.89
C PHE A 198 -16.22 -10.57 8.80
N ALA A 199 -17.44 -10.75 8.31
CA ALA A 199 -18.50 -11.41 9.06
C ALA A 199 -18.22 -12.89 9.34
N SER A 200 -17.49 -13.56 8.45
CA SER A 200 -17.09 -14.97 8.63
C SER A 200 -15.75 -15.15 9.35
N ASP A 201 -15.03 -14.06 9.65
CA ASP A 201 -13.69 -14.10 10.21
C ASP A 201 -13.67 -13.53 11.64
N PRO A 202 -13.58 -14.37 12.69
CA PRO A 202 -13.61 -13.88 14.06
C PRO A 202 -12.27 -13.31 14.55
N LEU A 203 -11.17 -13.56 13.81
CA LEU A 203 -9.84 -13.12 14.21
C LEU A 203 -9.72 -11.59 14.23
N PRO A 204 -8.88 -11.03 15.11
CA PRO A 204 -8.41 -9.66 14.97
C PRO A 204 -7.77 -9.45 13.60
N LYS A 205 -7.90 -8.24 13.06
CA LYS A 205 -7.51 -7.93 11.69
C LYS A 205 -6.57 -6.74 11.62
N ILE A 206 -5.56 -6.87 10.78
CA ILE A 206 -4.76 -5.75 10.28
C ILE A 206 -5.18 -5.52 8.83
N VAL A 207 -5.53 -4.28 8.51
CA VAL A 207 -5.95 -3.87 7.18
C VAL A 207 -4.88 -2.98 6.56
N MET A 208 -4.53 -3.26 5.32
CA MET A 208 -3.60 -2.50 4.51
C MET A 208 -4.36 -1.88 3.34
N THR A 209 -4.18 -0.58 3.16
CA THR A 209 -4.78 0.18 2.07
C THR A 209 -3.80 1.27 1.64
N HIS A 210 -3.99 1.88 0.48
CA HIS A 210 -3.11 2.95 0.01
C HIS A 210 -3.65 4.30 0.46
N TYR A 211 -4.91 4.56 0.15
CA TYR A 211 -5.60 5.77 0.58
C TYR A 211 -6.05 5.67 2.04
N PRO A 212 -5.73 6.68 2.88
CA PRO A 212 -6.35 6.83 4.19
C PRO A 212 -7.87 6.76 4.14
N VAL A 213 -8.43 6.04 5.11
CA VAL A 213 -9.88 5.92 5.27
C VAL A 213 -10.40 7.05 6.14
N TYR A 214 -9.63 7.48 7.14
CA TYR A 214 -9.95 8.64 7.96
C TYR A 214 -9.23 9.89 7.44
N ALA A 215 -10.00 10.97 7.34
CA ALA A 215 -9.50 12.29 6.97
C ALA A 215 -9.62 13.23 8.17
N ASP A 216 -8.53 13.44 8.89
CA ASP A 216 -8.45 14.61 9.78
C ASP A 216 -8.08 15.84 8.95
N SER A 217 -9.07 16.72 8.79
CA SER A 217 -8.94 18.01 8.08
C SER A 217 -7.80 18.91 8.58
N SER A 218 -7.26 18.67 9.78
CA SER A 218 -6.17 19.46 10.36
C SER A 218 -4.76 18.98 9.96
N THR A 219 -4.62 17.73 9.54
CA THR A 219 -3.31 17.08 9.25
C THR A 219 -3.18 16.60 7.81
N VAL A 220 -4.30 16.19 7.20
CA VAL A 220 -4.39 15.73 5.81
C VAL A 220 -5.38 16.62 5.06
N LEU A 221 -4.99 17.14 3.90
CA LEU A 221 -5.95 17.82 3.03
C LEU A 221 -6.92 16.76 2.54
N GLY A 222 -8.22 16.88 2.84
CA GLY A 222 -9.21 15.81 2.63
C GLY A 222 -9.37 15.30 1.18
N TYR A 223 -8.72 15.94 0.21
CA TYR A 223 -8.64 15.40 -1.16
C TYR A 223 -7.53 14.33 -1.35
N PHE A 224 -6.71 14.06 -0.33
CA PHE A 224 -5.72 12.97 -0.27
C PHE A 224 -6.19 11.78 0.58
N THR A 225 -7.48 11.64 0.81
CA THR A 225 -8.05 10.48 1.52
C THR A 225 -9.08 9.82 0.63
N MET A 226 -9.76 8.79 1.12
CA MET A 226 -10.96 8.31 0.45
C MET A 226 -11.93 9.47 0.19
N GLN A 227 -12.30 9.69 -1.07
CA GLN A 227 -13.01 10.89 -1.51
C GLN A 227 -14.51 10.86 -1.21
N ASN A 228 -15.07 9.66 -1.08
CA ASN A 228 -16.48 9.49 -0.75
C ASN A 228 -16.64 9.33 0.77
N SER A 229 -17.19 10.36 1.43
CA SER A 229 -17.40 10.38 2.88
C SER A 229 -18.38 9.31 3.37
N GLU A 230 -19.35 8.90 2.56
CA GLU A 230 -20.28 7.82 2.91
C GLU A 230 -19.57 6.47 2.89
N GLU A 231 -18.74 6.22 1.88
CA GLU A 231 -17.92 5.01 1.76
C GLU A 231 -16.89 4.93 2.89
N SER A 232 -16.17 6.02 3.16
CA SER A 232 -15.19 6.05 4.25
C SER A 232 -15.85 5.85 5.62
N SER A 233 -16.99 6.50 5.88
CA SER A 233 -17.74 6.29 7.13
C SER A 233 -18.27 4.86 7.27
N ALA A 234 -18.72 4.26 6.16
CA ALA A 234 -19.15 2.87 6.13
C ALA A 234 -17.98 1.91 6.41
N LEU A 235 -16.79 2.20 5.89
CA LEU A 235 -15.58 1.42 6.14
C LEU A 235 -15.11 1.54 7.60
N ILE A 236 -15.04 2.75 8.15
CA ILE A 236 -14.70 2.96 9.56
C ILE A 236 -15.67 2.19 10.46
N SER A 237 -16.98 2.24 10.15
CA SER A 237 -18.00 1.49 10.87
C SER A 237 -17.81 -0.02 10.73
N LEU A 238 -17.50 -0.51 9.52
CA LEU A 238 -17.23 -1.92 9.26
C LEU A 238 -15.99 -2.40 10.05
N PHE A 239 -14.93 -1.60 10.08
CA PHE A 239 -13.68 -1.93 10.77
C PHE A 239 -13.91 -2.03 12.29
N ALA A 240 -14.62 -1.05 12.86
CA ALA A 240 -14.99 -1.05 14.27
C ALA A 240 -15.91 -2.23 14.64
N GLN A 241 -16.78 -2.66 13.72
CA GLN A 241 -17.72 -3.76 13.95
C GLN A 241 -17.04 -5.15 13.95
N TYR A 242 -15.99 -5.34 13.14
CA TYR A 242 -15.44 -6.67 12.84
C TYR A 242 -13.99 -6.88 13.28
N ASN A 243 -13.62 -6.35 14.46
CA ASN A 243 -12.32 -6.58 15.11
C ASN A 243 -11.10 -6.20 14.26
N VAL A 244 -11.20 -5.16 13.43
CA VAL A 244 -9.99 -4.50 12.95
C VAL A 244 -9.33 -3.84 14.15
N ILE A 245 -8.01 -3.96 14.26
CA ILE A 245 -7.22 -3.38 15.36
C ILE A 245 -6.19 -2.37 14.85
N LEU A 246 -5.77 -2.50 13.60
CA LEU A 246 -4.80 -1.61 12.96
C LEU A 246 -5.14 -1.48 11.46
N VAL A 247 -5.15 -0.24 10.98
CA VAL A 247 -5.20 0.12 9.57
C VAL A 247 -3.87 0.79 9.23
N LEU A 248 -3.26 0.36 8.13
CA LEU A 248 -1.99 0.86 7.61
C LEU A 248 -2.23 1.46 6.23
N ASP A 249 -1.80 2.70 6.05
CA ASP A 249 -1.99 3.46 4.81
C ASP A 249 -0.76 4.33 4.45
N GLY A 250 -0.80 4.89 3.24
CA GLY A 250 0.27 5.67 2.61
C GLY A 250 -0.30 6.92 1.94
N HIS A 251 0.10 7.21 0.70
CA HIS A 251 -0.49 8.22 -0.21
C HIS A 251 -0.28 9.70 0.18
N THR A 252 -0.47 10.08 1.44
CA THR A 252 -0.39 11.49 1.86
C THR A 252 1.05 12.02 1.94
N HIS A 253 2.02 11.11 1.87
CA HIS A 253 3.45 11.33 2.15
C HIS A 253 3.72 11.94 3.54
N LYS A 254 2.73 11.99 4.42
CA LYS A 254 2.84 12.60 5.75
C LYS A 254 2.59 11.55 6.82
N TYR A 255 3.17 11.79 7.98
CA TYR A 255 2.84 10.99 9.14
C TYR A 255 1.54 11.52 9.73
N PHE A 256 0.58 10.63 9.93
CA PHE A 256 -0.47 10.84 10.90
C PHE A 256 -0.85 9.52 11.55
N LYS A 257 -1.46 9.62 12.73
CA LYS A 257 -2.00 8.50 13.47
C LYS A 257 -3.33 8.94 14.07
N ALA A 258 -4.39 8.18 13.82
CA ALA A 258 -5.71 8.42 14.37
C ALA A 258 -6.13 7.23 15.24
N ASP A 259 -6.47 7.50 16.50
CA ASP A 259 -7.11 6.52 17.38
C ASP A 259 -8.62 6.64 17.23
N LEU A 260 -9.25 5.62 16.63
CA LEU A 260 -10.68 5.55 16.37
C LEU A 260 -11.40 4.68 17.43
N GLY A 261 -10.76 4.46 18.58
CA GLY A 261 -11.27 3.77 19.76
C GLY A 261 -11.23 2.25 19.67
N LYS A 262 -11.65 1.67 18.53
CA LYS A 262 -11.60 0.21 18.29
C LYS A 262 -10.35 -0.23 17.53
N PHE A 263 -9.81 0.67 16.72
CA PHE A 263 -8.60 0.45 15.95
C PHE A 263 -7.83 1.77 15.83
N VAL A 264 -6.57 1.65 15.44
CA VAL A 264 -5.72 2.77 15.08
C VAL A 264 -5.53 2.78 13.57
N GLU A 265 -5.62 3.95 12.96
CA GLU A 265 -5.17 4.20 11.60
C GLU A 265 -3.78 4.85 11.64
N PHE A 266 -2.86 4.37 10.82
CA PHE A 266 -1.46 4.77 10.84
C PHE A 266 -0.93 4.96 9.41
N ASN A 267 -0.70 6.23 9.06
CA ASN A 267 -0.16 6.61 7.77
C ASN A 267 1.36 6.60 7.80
N THR A 268 1.95 5.77 6.96
CA THR A 268 3.39 5.74 6.74
C THR A 268 3.77 6.84 5.72
N PRO A 269 4.70 7.74 6.05
CA PRO A 269 5.18 8.74 5.09
C PRO A 269 5.95 8.08 3.95
N SER A 270 6.14 8.83 2.86
CA SER A 270 6.81 8.31 1.67
C SER A 270 8.28 7.96 1.94
N LEU A 271 8.69 6.78 1.45
CA LEU A 271 10.07 6.34 1.51
C LEU A 271 10.98 7.30 0.73
N VAL A 272 10.57 7.74 -0.45
CA VAL A 272 11.40 8.61 -1.31
C VAL A 272 11.31 10.08 -0.92
N ASP A 273 10.13 10.57 -0.54
CA ASP A 273 9.95 12.00 -0.29
C ASP A 273 10.40 12.40 1.12
N ASN A 274 10.27 11.50 2.09
CA ASN A 274 10.51 11.80 3.50
C ASN A 274 11.57 10.92 4.14
N VAL A 275 12.03 9.86 3.46
CA VAL A 275 13.03 8.90 3.98
C VAL A 275 12.56 8.29 5.29
N LYS A 276 11.29 7.85 5.31
CA LYS A 276 10.63 7.26 6.47
C LYS A 276 9.97 5.94 6.08
N TRP A 277 9.84 5.07 7.05
CA TRP A 277 9.16 3.77 6.95
C TRP A 277 8.59 3.41 8.31
N SER A 278 7.78 2.37 8.38
CA SER A 278 7.18 1.94 9.65
C SER A 278 7.57 0.50 9.98
N VAL A 279 7.62 0.21 11.28
CA VAL A 279 7.77 -1.15 11.79
C VAL A 279 6.52 -1.48 12.58
N VAL A 280 5.87 -2.57 12.20
CA VAL A 280 4.68 -3.06 12.91
C VAL A 280 5.08 -4.24 13.78
N THR A 281 4.80 -4.15 15.07
CA THR A 281 4.96 -5.25 16.02
C THR A 281 3.60 -5.89 16.28
N VAL A 282 3.52 -7.21 16.11
CA VAL A 282 2.29 -8.00 16.32
C VAL A 282 2.47 -8.96 17.48
N ASN A 283 1.47 -9.01 18.35
CA ASN A 283 1.33 -9.98 19.42
C ASN A 283 -0.01 -10.68 19.29
N GLU A 284 -0.02 -11.88 18.72
CA GLU A 284 -1.24 -12.66 18.51
C GLU A 284 -1.89 -13.13 19.81
N ALA A 285 -1.09 -13.52 20.80
CA ALA A 285 -1.59 -13.96 22.11
C ALA A 285 -2.35 -12.82 22.83
N ALA A 286 -1.81 -11.61 22.77
CA ALA A 286 -2.46 -10.41 23.29
C ALA A 286 -3.50 -9.82 22.34
N LYS A 287 -3.60 -10.32 21.09
CA LYS A 287 -4.48 -9.79 20.03
C LYS A 287 -4.25 -8.30 19.77
N THR A 288 -2.98 -7.88 19.77
CA THR A 288 -2.58 -6.48 19.56
C THR A 288 -1.60 -6.34 18.41
N ALA A 289 -1.63 -5.17 17.78
CA ALA A 289 -0.66 -4.73 16.80
C ALA A 289 -0.39 -3.24 17.01
N SER A 290 0.86 -2.83 16.83
CA SER A 290 1.25 -1.42 16.95
C SER A 290 2.28 -1.09 15.88
N ALA A 291 2.15 0.10 15.31
CA ALA A 291 3.07 0.62 14.31
C ALA A 291 3.92 1.75 14.93
N GLU A 292 5.20 1.75 14.59
CA GLU A 292 6.17 2.77 14.97
C GLU A 292 6.82 3.34 13.73
N LEU A 293 6.94 4.68 13.70
CA LEU A 293 7.59 5.39 12.61
C LEU A 293 9.10 5.37 12.81
N VAL A 294 9.83 5.06 11.74
CA VAL A 294 11.29 5.14 11.67
C VAL A 294 11.66 6.18 10.63
N ALA A 295 12.64 7.00 10.96
CA ALA A 295 13.21 7.99 10.07
C ALA A 295 14.65 7.63 9.73
N GLY A 296 15.00 7.72 8.45
CA GLY A 296 16.38 7.68 8.01
C GLY A 296 17.18 8.85 8.59
N LYS A 297 18.50 8.68 8.66
CA LYS A 297 19.42 9.69 9.20
C LYS A 297 19.28 11.04 8.50
N ARG A 298 18.83 11.04 7.24
CA ARG A 298 18.70 12.22 6.38
C ARG A 298 17.24 12.58 6.09
N ALA A 299 16.31 12.10 6.92
CA ALA A 299 14.91 12.46 6.84
C ALA A 299 14.68 13.97 7.05
N ARG A 300 13.72 14.52 6.30
CA ARG A 300 13.26 15.91 6.43
C ARG A 300 11.99 16.00 7.28
#